data_AF-F2TCE6-F1
#
_entry.id   AF-F2TCE6-F1
#
_cell.length_a   1.000
_cell.length_b   1.000
_cell.length_c   1.000
_cell.angle_alpha   90.00
_cell.angle_beta   90.00
_cell.angle_gamma   90.00
#
_symmetry.space_group_name_H-M   'P 1'
#
loop_
_entity.id
_entity.type
_entity.pdbx_description
1 polymer ?
#
loop_
_entity_poly.entity_id
_entity_poly.type
_entity_poly.pdbx_seq_one_letter_code
_entity_poly.pdbx_strand_id
1 'polypeptide(L)'
;MMIPVILDRFTIHGTNGNHACYVSAPASASLSGAKDGSWIRLFQLDVARSLAAQLVLVVDFVHAQGIVHGDLHLGNILLKVPRNFDQLSLNQLYEKYGAPELDPIVRLDGNPLPPGVPSHGIAPIWLGEASEKITLSEARILLTDFGEAFSRSKERKYESHTPLAIRSPEARFEPNNSLSFPSDIWTLACTIWSIVAQRPLFEGFLMTEDDMTREHVDALGILPLEWWRKWEARRLKFTEDGKPINRNPFRSWDDRFEDSVQQPRQESGIPSFDAREREAFFDMLRPMFSFRPENRPTTKQILKSEWMRKWALPEYGKIQDVV
;
A
#
# COMPACT_ATOMS: atom_id res chain seq x y z
N MET A 1 18.23 -1.84 -6.86
CA MET A 1 17.33 -2.97 -6.54
C MET A 1 16.26 -2.50 -5.56
N MET A 2 14.98 -2.79 -5.80
CA MET A 2 13.81 -2.36 -4.98
C MET A 2 13.15 -3.53 -4.25
N ILE A 3 13.82 -4.68 -4.17
CA ILE A 3 13.38 -5.86 -3.41
C ILE A 3 14.55 -6.22 -2.48
N PRO A 4 14.29 -6.55 -1.20
CA PRO A 4 15.34 -6.99 -0.28
C PRO A 4 16.06 -8.24 -0.79
N VAL A 5 17.37 -8.27 -0.60
CA VAL A 5 18.18 -9.47 -0.84
C VAL A 5 18.30 -10.23 0.48
N ILE A 6 18.13 -11.55 0.43
CA ILE A 6 18.44 -12.43 1.56
C ILE A 6 19.96 -12.59 1.62
N LEU A 7 20.56 -12.05 2.69
CA LEU A 7 21.99 -12.06 2.94
C LEU A 7 22.45 -13.33 3.66
N ASP A 8 21.58 -13.90 4.50
CA ASP A 8 21.85 -15.14 5.22
C ASP A 8 20.53 -15.88 5.57
N ARG A 9 20.63 -17.18 5.82
CA ARG A 9 19.54 -18.05 6.23
C ARG A 9 20.02 -19.08 7.23
N PHE A 10 19.41 -19.10 8.41
CA PHE A 10 19.71 -20.08 9.45
C PHE A 10 18.45 -20.48 10.22
N THR A 11 18.58 -21.41 11.17
CA THR A 11 17.48 -21.84 12.04
C THR A 11 17.91 -21.69 13.49
N ILE A 12 17.07 -21.02 14.30
CA ILE A 12 17.23 -20.97 15.75
C ILE A 12 16.40 -22.08 16.38
N HIS A 13 17.02 -22.90 17.20
CA HIS A 13 16.36 -23.93 18.00
C HIS A 13 16.03 -23.35 19.39
N GLY A 14 14.76 -23.05 19.62
CA GLY A 14 14.26 -22.49 20.89
C GLY A 14 13.42 -23.50 21.67
N THR A 15 13.04 -23.12 22.89
CA THR A 15 12.16 -23.95 23.75
C THR A 15 10.78 -24.19 23.14
N ASN A 16 10.34 -23.31 22.23
CA ASN A 16 9.04 -23.38 21.56
C ASN A 16 9.12 -24.02 20.16
N GLY A 17 10.29 -24.54 19.77
CA GLY A 17 10.50 -25.20 18.48
C GLY A 17 11.57 -24.55 17.62
N ASN A 18 11.51 -24.83 16.32
CA ASN A 18 12.49 -24.37 15.35
C ASN A 18 11.98 -23.13 14.63
N HIS A 19 12.79 -22.09 14.59
CA HIS A 19 12.45 -20.81 13.98
C HIS A 19 13.38 -20.55 12.79
N ALA A 20 12.82 -20.53 11.58
CA ALA A 20 13.57 -20.17 10.38
C ALA A 20 13.85 -18.65 10.40
N CYS A 21 15.11 -18.28 10.16
CA CYS A 21 15.57 -16.89 10.17
C CYS A 21 16.13 -16.52 8.80
N TYR A 22 15.76 -15.33 8.33
CA TYR A 22 16.26 -14.72 7.10
C TYR A 22 16.85 -13.36 7.45
N VAL A 23 18.05 -13.10 6.96
CA VAL A 23 18.75 -11.82 7.19
C VAL A 23 18.67 -10.98 5.94
N SER A 24 18.29 -9.71 6.09
CA SER A 24 18.32 -8.71 5.01
C SER A 24 18.95 -7.42 5.53
N ALA A 25 19.33 -6.54 4.60
CA ALA A 25 19.70 -5.18 4.98
C ALA A 25 18.52 -4.47 5.68
N PRO A 26 18.78 -3.61 6.68
CA PRO A 26 17.72 -2.89 7.37
C PRO A 26 17.02 -1.91 6.41
N ALA A 27 15.72 -1.75 6.63
CA ALA A 27 14.91 -0.72 6.02
C ALA A 27 14.48 0.29 7.10
N SER A 28 14.02 1.45 6.64
CA SER A 28 13.39 2.49 7.44
C SER A 28 11.90 2.18 7.62
N ALA A 29 11.09 3.15 8.02
CA ALA A 29 9.66 3.00 8.18
C ALA A 29 8.97 2.58 6.88
N SER A 30 7.84 1.90 7.02
CA SER A 30 6.90 1.69 5.92
C SER A 30 6.29 3.02 5.47
N LEU A 31 5.77 3.09 4.24
CA LEU A 31 5.04 4.27 3.79
C LEU A 31 3.80 4.52 4.64
N SER A 32 3.18 3.47 5.21
CA SER A 32 2.12 3.63 6.20
C SER A 32 2.67 4.30 7.45
N GLY A 33 3.79 3.80 8.00
CA GLY A 33 4.42 4.38 9.19
C GLY A 33 4.86 5.82 9.00
N ALA A 34 5.34 6.20 7.81
CA ALA A 34 5.67 7.59 7.47
C ALA A 34 4.43 8.50 7.48
N LYS A 35 3.30 8.02 6.94
CA LYS A 35 2.03 8.75 7.00
C LYS A 35 1.45 8.80 8.41
N ASP A 36 1.57 7.73 9.19
CA ASP A 36 1.08 7.67 10.57
C ASP A 36 1.91 8.54 11.51
N GLY A 37 3.20 8.74 11.21
CA GLY A 37 4.06 9.72 11.88
C GLY A 37 3.86 11.17 11.44
N SER A 38 2.90 11.44 10.53
CA SER A 38 2.59 12.76 10.00
C SER A 38 1.21 13.23 10.45
N TRP A 39 1.11 14.50 10.83
CA TRP A 39 -0.18 15.14 11.13
C TRP A 39 -1.04 15.40 9.89
N ILE A 40 -0.41 15.60 8.73
CA ILE A 40 -1.11 15.89 7.48
C ILE A 40 -1.25 14.66 6.57
N ARG A 41 -0.45 13.62 6.81
CA ARG A 41 -0.43 12.33 6.08
C ARG A 41 -0.21 12.48 4.57
N LEU A 42 0.46 13.53 4.12
CA LEU A 42 0.78 13.78 2.71
C LEU A 42 2.28 13.71 2.50
N PHE A 43 2.69 13.11 1.38
CA PHE A 43 4.04 13.30 0.85
C PHE A 43 4.09 14.59 0.02
N GLN A 44 5.28 15.19 -0.07
CA GLN A 44 5.57 16.20 -1.09
C GLN A 44 5.21 15.66 -2.48
N LEU A 45 4.76 16.52 -3.38
CA LEU A 45 4.15 16.07 -4.65
C LEU A 45 5.16 15.35 -5.55
N ASP A 46 6.40 15.83 -5.61
CA ASP A 46 7.52 15.20 -6.30
C ASP A 46 7.88 13.82 -5.68
N VAL A 47 7.88 13.73 -4.36
CA VAL A 47 8.10 12.48 -3.61
C VAL A 47 6.99 11.48 -3.93
N ALA A 48 5.72 11.88 -3.87
CA ALA A 48 4.58 11.02 -4.18
C ALA A 48 4.66 10.45 -5.60
N ARG A 49 4.99 11.29 -6.59
CA ARG A 49 5.23 10.91 -7.99
C ARG A 49 6.35 9.87 -8.10
N SER A 50 7.49 10.12 -7.44
CA SER A 50 8.63 9.21 -7.47
C SER A 50 8.34 7.86 -6.78
N LEU A 51 7.66 7.86 -5.64
CA LEU A 51 7.25 6.65 -4.92
C LEU A 51 6.30 5.80 -5.78
N ALA A 52 5.31 6.43 -6.42
CA ALA A 52 4.40 5.74 -7.33
C ALA A 52 5.13 5.14 -8.53
N ALA A 53 6.08 5.87 -9.12
CA ALA A 53 6.88 5.37 -10.24
C ALA A 53 7.69 4.13 -9.86
N GLN A 54 8.39 4.18 -8.73
CA GLN A 54 9.15 3.05 -8.21
C GLN A 54 8.26 1.84 -7.93
N LEU A 55 7.07 2.06 -7.36
CA LEU A 55 6.13 0.99 -7.06
C LEU A 55 5.68 0.26 -8.33
N VAL A 56 5.30 0.99 -9.38
CA VAL A 56 4.92 0.35 -10.66
C VAL A 56 6.12 -0.40 -11.27
N LEU A 57 7.33 0.17 -11.21
CA LEU A 57 8.54 -0.48 -11.74
C LEU A 57 8.90 -1.78 -11.01
N VAL A 58 8.82 -1.80 -9.67
CA VAL A 58 9.11 -3.02 -8.91
C VAL A 58 8.03 -4.08 -9.10
N VAL A 59 6.75 -3.70 -9.20
CA VAL A 59 5.66 -4.65 -9.50
C VAL A 59 5.79 -5.20 -10.93
N ASP A 60 6.20 -4.38 -11.91
CA ASP A 60 6.50 -4.86 -13.27
C ASP A 60 7.57 -5.94 -13.25
N PHE A 61 8.64 -5.72 -12.48
CA PHE A 61 9.69 -6.72 -12.31
C PHE A 61 9.15 -8.01 -11.68
N VAL A 62 8.37 -7.92 -10.59
CA VAL A 62 7.76 -9.09 -9.92
C VAL A 62 6.84 -9.87 -10.89
N HIS A 63 5.98 -9.18 -11.62
CA HIS A 63 5.09 -9.80 -12.61
C HIS A 63 5.87 -10.44 -13.77
N ALA A 64 6.96 -9.81 -14.21
CA ALA A 64 7.85 -10.37 -15.24
C ALA A 64 8.54 -11.67 -14.78
N GLN A 65 8.73 -11.87 -13.47
CA GLN A 65 9.20 -13.15 -12.91
C GLN A 65 8.09 -14.21 -12.78
N GLY A 66 6.86 -13.91 -13.19
CA GLY A 66 5.73 -14.85 -13.08
C GLY A 66 5.14 -14.94 -11.68
N ILE A 67 5.38 -13.93 -10.83
CA ILE A 67 4.97 -13.88 -9.42
C ILE A 67 3.87 -12.83 -9.25
N VAL A 68 2.80 -13.19 -8.56
CA VAL A 68 1.79 -12.26 -8.05
C VAL A 68 2.19 -11.96 -6.61
N HIS A 69 2.25 -10.69 -6.21
CA HIS A 69 2.58 -10.32 -4.84
C HIS A 69 1.43 -10.66 -3.88
N GLY A 70 0.20 -10.39 -4.28
CA GLY A 70 -1.01 -10.79 -3.56
C GLY A 70 -1.33 -9.97 -2.30
N ASP A 71 -0.53 -8.95 -1.97
CA ASP A 71 -0.73 -8.08 -0.80
C ASP A 71 0.00 -6.72 -0.91
N LEU A 72 -0.29 -5.97 -1.98
CA LEU A 72 0.32 -4.65 -2.18
C LEU A 72 -0.43 -3.59 -1.37
N HIS A 73 0.25 -3.03 -0.36
CA HIS A 73 -0.22 -1.87 0.40
C HIS A 73 0.95 -1.07 1.00
N LEU A 74 0.67 0.12 1.54
CA LEU A 74 1.69 1.03 2.10
C LEU A 74 2.51 0.43 3.27
N GLY A 75 1.99 -0.60 3.93
CA GLY A 75 2.68 -1.30 5.02
C GLY A 75 3.82 -2.21 4.51
N ASN A 76 3.63 -2.80 3.33
CA ASN A 76 4.61 -3.71 2.70
C ASN A 76 5.63 -2.96 1.83
N ILE A 77 5.54 -1.63 1.76
CA ILE A 77 6.49 -0.77 1.06
C ILE A 77 7.32 -0.01 2.09
N LEU A 78 8.59 -0.35 2.21
CA LEU A 78 9.52 0.28 3.14
C LEU A 78 10.38 1.33 2.46
N LEU A 79 10.73 2.40 3.17
CA LEU A 79 11.79 3.30 2.74
C LEU A 79 13.15 2.65 3.00
N LYS A 80 14.13 2.91 2.15
CA LYS A 80 15.52 2.54 2.42
C LYS A 80 16.09 3.44 3.50
N VAL A 81 16.96 2.87 4.34
CA VAL A 81 17.74 3.68 5.28
C VAL A 81 18.63 4.71 4.55
N PRO A 82 18.96 5.84 5.20
CA PRO A 82 19.93 6.80 4.68
C PRO A 82 21.27 6.14 4.32
N ARG A 83 22.00 6.67 3.33
CA ARG A 83 23.25 6.04 2.84
C ARG A 83 24.34 5.96 3.92
N ASN A 84 24.31 6.86 4.91
CA ASN A 84 25.25 6.89 6.02
C ASN A 84 24.75 6.10 7.26
N PHE A 85 23.67 5.33 7.14
CA PHE A 85 23.12 4.58 8.27
C PHE A 85 24.16 3.62 8.87
N ASP A 86 24.90 2.89 8.02
CA ASP A 86 25.95 1.96 8.45
C ASP A 86 27.19 2.66 9.04
N GLN A 87 27.27 4.00 8.95
CA GLN A 87 28.35 4.80 9.53
C GLN A 87 28.01 5.33 10.93
N LEU A 88 26.76 5.17 11.37
CA LEU A 88 26.35 5.58 12.70
C LEU A 88 26.92 4.61 13.74
N SER A 89 27.61 5.15 14.73
CA SER A 89 27.88 4.39 15.97
C SER A 89 26.56 4.12 16.70
N LEU A 90 26.56 3.13 17.60
CA LEU A 90 25.38 2.80 18.40
C LEU A 90 24.83 3.99 19.18
N ASN A 91 25.72 4.81 19.77
CA ASN A 91 25.32 6.02 20.49
C ASN A 91 24.68 7.05 19.56
N GLN A 92 25.22 7.27 18.37
CA GLN A 92 24.62 8.19 17.39
C GLN A 92 23.26 7.68 16.89
N LEU A 93 23.10 6.36 16.75
CA LEU A 93 21.82 5.75 16.40
C LEU A 93 20.77 6.03 17.48
N TYR A 94 21.11 5.83 18.77
CA TYR A 94 20.21 6.10 19.88
C TYR A 94 19.94 7.59 20.13
N GLU A 95 20.95 8.45 19.95
CA GLU A 95 20.76 9.90 20.00
C GLU A 95 19.78 10.38 18.93
N LYS A 96 19.83 9.76 17.74
CA LYS A 96 18.99 10.16 16.61
C LYS A 96 17.57 9.57 16.67
N TYR A 97 17.44 8.29 17.01
CA TYR A 97 16.17 7.55 16.88
C TYR A 97 15.57 7.13 18.23
N GLY A 98 16.27 7.35 19.34
CA GLY A 98 15.89 6.87 20.66
C GLY A 98 16.61 5.59 21.05
N ALA A 99 16.89 5.45 22.34
CA ALA A 99 17.37 4.19 22.91
C ALA A 99 16.20 3.18 23.02
N PRO A 100 16.47 1.86 23.02
CA PRO A 100 15.43 0.86 23.20
C PRO A 100 14.72 1.04 24.55
N GLU A 101 13.40 1.12 24.51
CA GLU A 101 12.57 1.19 25.71
C GLU A 101 12.15 -0.22 26.14
N LEU A 102 12.25 -0.50 27.43
CA LEU A 102 11.93 -1.79 28.03
C LEU A 102 10.56 -1.73 28.70
N ASP A 103 9.63 -2.55 28.22
CA ASP A 103 8.31 -2.69 28.79
C ASP A 103 8.23 -3.96 29.64
N PRO A 104 7.93 -3.88 30.95
CA PRO A 104 7.85 -5.05 31.79
C PRO A 104 6.68 -5.95 31.36
N ILE A 105 6.96 -7.24 31.17
CA ILE A 105 5.92 -8.23 30.89
C ILE A 105 5.37 -8.72 32.23
N VAL A 106 4.09 -8.44 32.48
CA VAL A 106 3.38 -8.85 33.69
C VAL A 106 2.18 -9.70 33.33
N ARG A 107 1.90 -10.70 34.16
CA ARG A 107 0.67 -11.48 34.01
C ARG A 107 -0.52 -10.70 34.55
N LEU A 108 -1.66 -10.81 33.86
CA LEU A 108 -2.92 -10.18 34.29
C LEU A 108 -3.40 -10.69 35.66
N ASP A 109 -3.06 -11.92 36.02
CA ASP A 109 -3.40 -12.53 37.32
C ASP A 109 -2.37 -12.25 38.42
N GLY A 110 -1.31 -11.47 38.13
CA GLY A 110 -0.26 -11.10 39.08
C GLY A 110 0.71 -12.23 39.47
N ASN A 111 0.55 -13.43 38.93
CA ASN A 111 1.45 -14.54 39.22
C ASN A 111 2.84 -14.36 38.56
N PRO A 112 3.87 -15.10 38.99
CA PRO A 112 5.19 -15.08 38.34
C PRO A 112 5.13 -15.54 36.87
N LEU A 113 6.02 -15.00 36.04
CA LEU A 113 6.18 -15.44 34.66
C LEU A 113 6.64 -16.92 34.60
N PRO A 114 6.07 -17.74 33.71
CA PRO A 114 6.56 -19.09 33.49
C PRO A 114 8.00 -19.11 32.98
N PRO A 115 8.74 -20.23 33.17
CA PRO A 115 10.05 -20.41 32.56
C PRO A 115 10.00 -20.21 31.03
N GLY A 116 10.94 -19.43 30.49
CA GLY A 116 11.06 -19.18 29.05
C GLY A 116 10.28 -17.96 28.53
N VAL A 117 9.48 -17.29 29.36
CA VAL A 117 8.86 -16.01 29.01
C VAL A 117 9.82 -14.87 29.34
N PRO A 118 10.15 -13.97 28.39
CA PRO A 118 11.02 -12.84 28.66
C PRO A 118 10.41 -11.91 29.71
N SER A 119 11.25 -11.30 30.54
CA SER A 119 10.80 -10.37 31.59
C SER A 119 10.39 -9.00 31.04
N HIS A 120 10.89 -8.63 29.86
CA HIS A 120 10.61 -7.36 29.20
C HIS A 120 10.36 -7.57 27.71
N GLY A 121 9.44 -6.80 27.16
CA GLY A 121 9.37 -6.49 25.74
C GLY A 121 10.32 -5.33 25.43
N ILE A 122 10.77 -5.26 24.18
CA ILE A 122 11.51 -4.09 23.67
C ILE A 122 10.59 -3.36 22.71
N ALA A 123 10.26 -2.11 23.01
CA ALA A 123 9.49 -1.28 22.09
C ALA A 123 10.30 -1.02 20.81
N PRO A 124 9.69 -1.16 19.63
CA PRO A 124 10.41 -0.94 18.38
C PRO A 124 10.80 0.53 18.21
N ILE A 125 12.08 0.77 17.89
CA ILE A 125 12.54 2.11 17.53
C ILE A 125 11.91 2.51 16.19
N TRP A 126 11.32 3.71 16.13
CA TRP A 126 10.78 4.24 14.87
C TRP A 126 11.90 4.83 14.01
N LEU A 127 12.41 4.02 13.09
CA LEU A 127 13.43 4.42 12.11
C LEU A 127 12.79 5.14 10.91
N GLY A 128 11.97 6.17 11.14
CA GLY A 128 11.22 6.87 10.10
C GLY A 128 11.28 8.38 10.23
N GLU A 129 10.50 9.07 9.40
CA GLU A 129 10.21 10.49 9.54
C GLU A 129 8.79 10.74 8.99
N ALA A 130 8.18 11.87 9.37
CA ALA A 130 6.85 12.25 8.87
C ALA A 130 6.83 12.35 7.34
N SER A 131 5.76 11.88 6.69
CA SER A 131 5.65 11.76 5.23
C SER A 131 5.98 13.05 4.46
N GLU A 132 5.63 14.22 5.00
CA GLU A 132 5.85 15.52 4.37
C GLU A 132 7.28 16.02 4.46
N LYS A 133 8.09 15.41 5.33
CA LYS A 133 9.51 15.72 5.53
C LYS A 133 10.44 14.80 4.75
N ILE A 134 9.92 13.68 4.24
CA ILE A 134 10.70 12.80 3.36
C ILE A 134 11.11 13.59 2.13
N THR A 135 12.42 13.68 1.91
CA THR A 135 12.95 14.39 0.73
C THR A 135 12.94 13.48 -0.50
N LEU A 136 13.01 14.08 -1.68
CA LEU A 136 13.07 13.32 -2.94
C LEU A 136 14.26 12.35 -2.97
N SER A 137 15.43 12.74 -2.46
CA SER A 137 16.62 11.87 -2.43
C SER A 137 16.50 10.68 -1.46
N GLU A 138 15.66 10.81 -0.44
CA GLU A 138 15.35 9.76 0.54
C GLU A 138 14.21 8.85 0.09
N ALA A 139 13.38 9.29 -0.85
CA ALA A 139 12.24 8.56 -1.41
C ALA A 139 12.69 7.35 -2.26
N ARG A 140 13.34 6.36 -1.64
CA ARG A 140 13.82 5.13 -2.28
C ARG A 140 13.17 3.94 -1.60
N ILE A 141 12.38 3.17 -2.34
CA ILE A 141 11.56 2.11 -1.74
C ILE A 141 12.21 0.72 -1.80
N LEU A 142 11.71 -0.15 -0.93
CA LEU A 142 11.81 -1.60 -0.96
C LEU A 142 10.39 -2.18 -0.90
N LEU A 143 10.00 -2.99 -1.88
CA LEU A 143 8.82 -3.83 -1.80
C LEU A 143 9.18 -5.10 -1.01
N THR A 144 8.42 -5.35 0.05
CA THR A 144 8.70 -6.39 1.05
C THR A 144 7.48 -7.25 1.29
N ASP A 145 7.62 -8.24 2.17
CA ASP A 145 6.57 -9.18 2.55
C ASP A 145 5.94 -9.95 1.38
N PHE A 146 6.70 -10.96 0.91
CA PHE A 146 6.23 -11.92 -0.09
C PHE A 146 5.52 -13.13 0.55
N GLY A 147 5.05 -13.03 1.79
CA GLY A 147 4.38 -14.14 2.50
C GLY A 147 3.09 -14.59 1.80
N GLU A 148 2.40 -13.67 1.14
CA GLU A 148 1.18 -13.91 0.37
C GLU A 148 1.44 -14.10 -1.14
N ALA A 149 2.69 -14.00 -1.57
CA ALA A 149 3.06 -14.07 -2.98
C ALA A 149 3.00 -15.50 -3.51
N PHE A 150 2.59 -15.65 -4.76
CA PHE A 150 2.45 -16.96 -5.40
C PHE A 150 2.86 -16.94 -6.86
N SER A 151 3.33 -18.09 -7.35
CA SER A 151 3.56 -18.29 -8.78
C SER A 151 2.38 -18.99 -9.42
N ARG A 152 1.75 -18.33 -10.41
CA ARG A 152 0.62 -18.90 -11.18
C ARG A 152 0.94 -20.22 -11.88
N SER A 153 2.23 -20.47 -12.13
CA SER A 153 2.71 -21.72 -12.74
C SER A 153 2.80 -22.89 -11.77
N LYS A 154 2.85 -22.61 -10.46
CA LYS A 154 3.07 -23.60 -9.40
C LYS A 154 1.82 -23.84 -8.57
N GLU A 155 1.01 -22.81 -8.33
CA GLU A 155 -0.16 -22.91 -7.48
C GLU A 155 -1.33 -22.03 -7.96
N ARG A 156 -2.52 -22.37 -7.47
CA ARG A 156 -3.75 -21.59 -7.65
C ARG A 156 -4.12 -20.98 -6.31
N LYS A 157 -4.47 -19.70 -6.32
CA LYS A 157 -4.87 -18.95 -5.13
C LYS A 157 -6.25 -18.36 -5.35
N TYR A 158 -7.24 -18.84 -4.59
CA TYR A 158 -8.64 -18.41 -4.72
C TYR A 158 -9.02 -17.38 -3.67
N GLU A 159 -8.37 -17.41 -2.52
CA GLU A 159 -8.63 -16.51 -1.40
C GLU A 159 -7.66 -15.33 -1.39
N SER A 160 -8.19 -14.14 -1.12
CA SER A 160 -7.41 -12.90 -0.99
C SER A 160 -7.27 -12.55 0.49
N HIS A 161 -6.04 -12.54 1.00
CA HIS A 161 -5.75 -12.11 2.36
C HIS A 161 -5.49 -10.61 2.49
N THR A 162 -5.52 -9.87 1.37
CA THR A 162 -5.41 -8.42 1.39
C THR A 162 -6.46 -7.78 2.30
N PRO A 163 -6.12 -6.65 2.95
CA PRO A 163 -7.10 -5.84 3.68
C PRO A 163 -8.33 -5.54 2.82
N LEU A 164 -9.51 -5.64 3.44
CA LEU A 164 -10.79 -5.55 2.76
C LEU A 164 -10.95 -4.23 1.99
N ALA A 165 -10.38 -3.13 2.49
CA ALA A 165 -10.43 -1.80 1.88
C ALA A 165 -9.78 -1.70 0.49
N ILE A 166 -8.83 -2.58 0.17
CA ILE A 166 -8.07 -2.57 -1.08
C ILE A 166 -8.24 -3.87 -1.88
N ARG A 167 -9.08 -4.78 -1.38
CA ARG A 167 -9.29 -6.09 -2.00
C ARG A 167 -10.00 -5.92 -3.34
N SER A 168 -9.46 -6.60 -4.34
CA SER A 168 -10.05 -6.63 -5.68
C SER A 168 -11.46 -7.27 -5.66
N PRO A 169 -12.43 -6.75 -6.43
CA PRO A 169 -13.83 -7.18 -6.37
C PRO A 169 -14.05 -8.62 -6.86
N GLU A 170 -13.19 -9.14 -7.74
CA GLU A 170 -13.28 -10.53 -8.21
C GLU A 170 -13.09 -11.55 -7.09
N ALA A 171 -12.34 -11.22 -6.03
CA ALA A 171 -12.19 -12.09 -4.86
C ALA A 171 -13.55 -12.40 -4.21
N ARG A 172 -14.50 -11.46 -4.32
CA ARG A 172 -15.88 -11.63 -3.83
C ARG A 172 -16.80 -12.24 -4.88
N PHE A 173 -16.75 -11.74 -6.11
CA PHE A 173 -17.76 -12.03 -7.12
C PHE A 173 -17.43 -13.21 -8.05
N GLU A 174 -16.17 -13.62 -8.08
CA GLU A 174 -15.66 -14.77 -8.84
C GLU A 174 -14.80 -15.71 -7.97
N PRO A 175 -15.33 -16.21 -6.83
CA PRO A 175 -14.54 -16.97 -5.84
C PRO A 175 -13.99 -18.30 -6.38
N ASN A 176 -14.52 -18.79 -7.51
CA ASN A 176 -14.06 -20.01 -8.16
C ASN A 176 -12.93 -19.75 -9.18
N ASN A 177 -12.58 -18.49 -9.43
CA ASN A 177 -11.49 -18.10 -10.32
C ASN A 177 -10.24 -17.83 -9.48
N SER A 178 -9.10 -18.41 -9.87
CA SER A 178 -7.83 -18.11 -9.21
C SER A 178 -7.45 -16.65 -9.46
N LEU A 179 -7.06 -15.95 -8.39
CA LEU A 179 -6.43 -14.65 -8.44
C LEU A 179 -5.16 -14.69 -9.31
N SER A 180 -4.80 -13.52 -9.84
CA SER A 180 -3.77 -13.38 -10.88
C SER A 180 -3.19 -11.95 -10.84
N PHE A 181 -2.28 -11.61 -11.76
CA PHE A 181 -1.69 -10.27 -11.88
C PHE A 181 -2.72 -9.12 -11.85
N PRO A 182 -3.91 -9.22 -12.47
CA PRO A 182 -4.90 -8.15 -12.38
C PRO A 182 -5.37 -7.82 -10.95
N SER A 183 -5.32 -8.78 -10.02
CA SER A 183 -5.65 -8.54 -8.62
C SER A 183 -4.60 -7.65 -7.95
N ASP A 184 -3.31 -7.87 -8.28
CA ASP A 184 -2.24 -6.93 -7.91
C ASP A 184 -2.48 -5.55 -8.53
N ILE A 185 -2.89 -5.46 -9.81
CA ILE A 185 -3.15 -4.17 -10.48
C ILE A 185 -4.20 -3.33 -9.75
N TRP A 186 -5.24 -3.97 -9.21
CA TRP A 186 -6.24 -3.29 -8.37
C TRP A 186 -5.61 -2.75 -7.08
N THR A 187 -4.91 -3.60 -6.32
CA THR A 187 -4.25 -3.19 -5.08
C THR A 187 -3.15 -2.15 -5.30
N LEU A 188 -2.46 -2.22 -6.45
CA LEU A 188 -1.48 -1.23 -6.91
C LEU A 188 -2.15 0.12 -7.14
N ALA A 189 -3.33 0.16 -7.78
CA ALA A 189 -4.09 1.38 -7.99
C ALA A 189 -4.51 2.02 -6.65
N CYS A 190 -5.05 1.21 -5.71
CA CYS A 190 -5.37 1.66 -4.36
C CYS A 190 -4.15 2.22 -3.61
N THR A 191 -3.00 1.57 -3.79
CA THR A 191 -1.76 1.97 -3.13
C THR A 191 -1.19 3.25 -3.74
N ILE A 192 -1.19 3.40 -5.06
CA ILE A 192 -0.79 4.65 -5.74
C ILE A 192 -1.67 5.81 -5.29
N TRP A 193 -2.99 5.62 -5.24
CA TRP A 193 -3.89 6.61 -4.67
C TRP A 193 -3.50 6.98 -3.24
N SER A 194 -3.24 5.99 -2.38
CA SER A 194 -2.89 6.23 -0.98
C SER A 194 -1.50 6.89 -0.79
N ILE A 195 -0.59 6.76 -1.76
CA ILE A 195 0.65 7.54 -1.80
C ILE A 195 0.32 9.03 -2.04
N VAL A 196 -0.56 9.31 -2.99
CA VAL A 196 -0.89 10.67 -3.45
C VAL A 196 -1.84 11.41 -2.48
N ALA A 197 -2.81 10.70 -1.93
CA ALA A 197 -3.92 11.23 -1.14
C ALA A 197 -3.65 11.17 0.37
N GLN A 198 -4.31 12.04 1.13
CA GLN A 198 -4.38 12.00 2.59
C GLN A 198 -5.20 10.80 3.08
N ARG A 199 -6.30 10.47 2.39
CA ARG A 199 -7.25 9.40 2.73
C ARG A 199 -7.31 8.33 1.63
N PRO A 200 -7.59 7.06 1.97
CA PRO A 200 -7.71 6.00 0.96
C PRO A 200 -8.90 6.24 0.03
N LEU A 201 -8.83 5.73 -1.20
CA LEU A 201 -9.90 5.88 -2.18
C LEU A 201 -11.21 5.24 -1.71
N PHE A 202 -11.09 4.05 -1.11
CA PHE A 202 -12.20 3.33 -0.49
C PHE A 202 -11.95 3.28 1.02
N GLU A 203 -12.89 3.79 1.79
CA GLU A 203 -12.83 3.70 3.24
C GLU A 203 -13.31 2.31 3.67
N GLY A 204 -12.70 1.73 4.71
CA GLY A 204 -12.95 0.34 5.10
C GLY A 204 -13.00 0.08 6.61
N PHE A 205 -13.03 1.13 7.45
CA PHE A 205 -13.00 0.96 8.89
C PHE A 205 -14.29 0.30 9.40
N LEU A 206 -14.17 -0.89 10.01
CA LEU A 206 -15.28 -1.72 10.50
C LEU A 206 -16.34 -2.04 9.43
N MET A 207 -15.93 -2.06 8.16
CA MET A 207 -16.86 -2.24 7.04
C MET A 207 -17.04 -3.70 6.65
N THR A 208 -18.26 -4.02 6.19
CA THR A 208 -18.58 -5.32 5.60
C THR A 208 -18.19 -5.36 4.11
N GLU A 209 -18.21 -6.55 3.51
CA GLU A 209 -18.02 -6.68 2.06
C GLU A 209 -19.07 -5.90 1.25
N ASP A 210 -20.30 -5.78 1.77
CA ASP A 210 -21.38 -4.99 1.17
C ASP A 210 -21.08 -3.50 1.23
N ASP A 211 -20.50 -3.02 2.32
CA ASP A 211 -20.11 -1.62 2.43
C ASP A 211 -18.94 -1.30 1.51
N MET A 212 -17.98 -2.22 1.34
CA MET A 212 -16.90 -2.05 0.36
C MET A 212 -17.40 -2.06 -1.08
N THR A 213 -18.31 -2.98 -1.40
CA THR A 213 -18.87 -3.05 -2.75
C THR A 213 -19.65 -1.77 -3.08
N ARG A 214 -20.31 -1.18 -2.07
CA ARG A 214 -20.92 0.14 -2.18
C ARG A 214 -19.89 1.25 -2.43
N GLU A 215 -18.76 1.27 -1.71
CA GLU A 215 -17.68 2.22 -2.00
C GLU A 215 -17.17 2.11 -3.43
N HIS A 216 -17.00 0.88 -3.94
CA HIS A 216 -16.60 0.67 -5.32
C HIS A 216 -17.63 1.24 -6.31
N VAL A 217 -18.93 1.04 -6.05
CA VAL A 217 -19.99 1.54 -6.94
C VAL A 217 -20.12 3.07 -6.88
N ASP A 218 -20.03 3.66 -5.69
CA ASP A 218 -20.06 5.12 -5.51
C ASP A 218 -18.94 5.81 -6.30
N ALA A 219 -17.75 5.18 -6.36
CA ALA A 219 -16.59 5.75 -7.02
C ALA A 219 -16.47 5.38 -8.51
N LEU A 220 -16.83 4.16 -8.90
CA LEU A 220 -16.51 3.59 -10.22
C LEU A 220 -17.73 3.33 -11.10
N GLY A 221 -18.94 3.48 -10.54
CA GLY A 221 -20.19 3.18 -11.21
C GLY A 221 -20.64 1.72 -11.05
N ILE A 222 -21.65 1.34 -11.83
CA ILE A 222 -22.36 0.06 -11.67
C ILE A 222 -21.42 -1.12 -11.97
N LEU A 223 -21.53 -2.16 -11.15
CA LEU A 223 -20.86 -3.44 -11.35
C LEU A 223 -21.26 -4.09 -12.69
N PRO A 224 -20.47 -5.04 -13.24
CA PRO A 224 -20.93 -5.93 -14.30
C PRO A 224 -22.28 -6.55 -13.95
N LEU A 225 -23.16 -6.67 -14.94
CA LEU A 225 -24.58 -6.96 -14.72
C LEU A 225 -24.83 -8.22 -13.88
N GLU A 226 -24.03 -9.26 -14.07
CA GLU A 226 -24.13 -10.48 -13.30
C GLU A 226 -23.66 -10.33 -11.84
N TRP A 227 -22.67 -9.47 -11.57
CA TRP A 227 -22.23 -9.14 -10.22
C TRP A 227 -23.26 -8.24 -9.54
N TRP A 228 -23.78 -7.25 -10.27
CA TRP A 228 -24.86 -6.37 -9.84
C TRP A 228 -26.11 -7.17 -9.43
N ARG A 229 -26.52 -8.15 -10.24
CA ARG A 229 -27.67 -9.01 -9.91
C ARG A 229 -27.43 -9.93 -8.72
N LYS A 230 -26.20 -10.42 -8.52
CA LYS A 230 -25.84 -11.28 -7.36
C LYS A 230 -25.80 -10.52 -6.04
N TRP A 231 -25.58 -9.20 -6.08
CA TRP A 231 -25.43 -8.40 -4.88
C TRP A 231 -26.78 -7.97 -4.29
N GLU A 232 -27.44 -8.84 -3.53
CA GLU A 232 -28.79 -8.58 -2.98
C GLU A 232 -28.87 -7.33 -2.09
N ALA A 233 -27.86 -7.10 -1.23
CA ALA A 233 -27.82 -5.94 -0.34
C ALA A 233 -27.79 -4.60 -1.09
N ARG A 234 -27.49 -4.59 -2.40
CA ARG A 234 -27.55 -3.38 -3.22
C ARG A 234 -28.93 -2.73 -3.21
N ARG A 235 -30.02 -3.51 -3.10
CA ARG A 235 -31.40 -2.98 -3.18
C ARG A 235 -31.74 -2.02 -2.05
N LEU A 236 -31.00 -2.10 -0.94
CA LEU A 236 -31.11 -1.18 0.19
C LEU A 236 -30.22 0.06 0.03
N LYS A 237 -29.24 0.01 -0.89
CA LYS A 237 -28.18 1.02 -1.04
C LYS A 237 -28.30 1.84 -2.33
N PHE A 238 -28.85 1.26 -3.40
CA PHE A 238 -28.95 1.85 -4.73
C PHE A 238 -30.27 1.52 -5.43
N THR A 239 -30.71 2.42 -6.29
CA THR A 239 -31.75 2.16 -7.29
C THR A 239 -31.24 1.19 -8.36
N GLU A 240 -32.14 0.70 -9.22
CA GLU A 240 -31.75 -0.24 -10.28
C GLU A 240 -30.77 0.36 -11.30
N ASP A 241 -30.86 1.67 -11.55
CA ASP A 241 -29.94 2.47 -12.37
C ASP A 241 -28.69 2.93 -11.60
N GLY A 242 -28.42 2.38 -10.42
CA GLY A 242 -27.17 2.59 -9.69
C GLY A 242 -27.07 3.91 -8.93
N LYS A 243 -28.18 4.63 -8.71
CA LYS A 243 -28.17 5.88 -7.93
C LYS A 243 -28.26 5.58 -6.43
N PRO A 244 -27.45 6.23 -5.58
CA PRO A 244 -27.51 6.03 -4.13
C PRO A 244 -28.90 6.36 -3.56
N ILE A 245 -29.43 5.49 -2.69
CA ILE A 245 -30.70 5.71 -1.98
C ILE A 245 -30.41 6.36 -0.62
N ASN A 246 -31.11 7.45 -0.29
CA ASN A 246 -31.07 8.12 1.02
C ASN A 246 -29.65 8.44 1.55
N ARG A 247 -28.71 8.72 0.64
CA ARG A 247 -27.31 9.02 0.97
C ARG A 247 -26.91 10.36 0.39
N ASN A 248 -26.96 11.39 1.22
CA ASN A 248 -26.44 12.71 0.93
C ASN A 248 -25.66 13.24 2.15
N PRO A 249 -24.36 13.58 2.03
CA PRO A 249 -23.55 13.45 0.82
C PRO A 249 -23.14 11.98 0.55
N PHE A 250 -23.15 11.57 -0.71
CA PHE A 250 -22.28 10.48 -1.20
C PHE A 250 -21.08 11.15 -1.88
N ARG A 251 -19.93 10.45 -1.93
CA ARG A 251 -18.73 10.98 -2.57
C ARG A 251 -18.46 10.25 -3.87
N SER A 252 -18.54 10.98 -4.97
CA SER A 252 -18.10 10.53 -6.28
C SER A 252 -16.57 10.38 -6.36
N TRP A 253 -16.06 9.87 -7.48
CA TRP A 253 -14.63 9.86 -7.78
C TRP A 253 -13.99 11.25 -7.67
N ASP A 254 -14.63 12.26 -8.26
CA ASP A 254 -14.12 13.63 -8.29
C ASP A 254 -14.17 14.27 -6.88
N ASP A 255 -15.23 14.04 -6.11
CA ASP A 255 -15.31 14.51 -4.72
C ASP A 255 -14.19 13.91 -3.86
N ARG A 256 -13.91 12.61 -4.05
CA ARG A 256 -12.82 11.90 -3.36
C ARG A 256 -11.45 12.46 -3.73
N PHE A 257 -11.25 12.85 -4.99
CA PHE A 257 -9.99 13.48 -5.39
C PHE A 257 -9.86 14.87 -4.77
N GLU A 258 -10.93 15.65 -4.81
CA GLU A 258 -10.91 17.00 -4.24
C GLU A 258 -10.67 16.96 -2.72
N ASP A 259 -11.46 16.18 -1.97
CA ASP A 259 -11.42 16.14 -0.51
C ASP A 259 -10.20 15.42 0.08
N SER A 260 -9.60 14.49 -0.66
CA SER A 260 -8.53 13.64 -0.17
C SER A 260 -7.18 13.94 -0.81
N VAL A 261 -7.13 14.65 -1.95
CA VAL A 261 -5.88 15.02 -2.63
C VAL A 261 -5.70 16.52 -2.68
N GLN A 262 -6.63 17.25 -3.33
CA GLN A 262 -6.41 18.66 -3.67
C GLN A 262 -6.55 19.59 -2.48
N GLN A 263 -7.69 19.55 -1.79
CA GLN A 263 -7.97 20.42 -0.66
C GLN A 263 -6.93 20.23 0.47
N PRO A 264 -6.59 19.01 0.93
CA PRO A 264 -5.57 18.83 1.97
C PRO A 264 -4.19 19.37 1.58
N ARG A 265 -3.80 19.26 0.30
CA ARG A 265 -2.54 19.81 -0.21
C ARG A 265 -2.54 21.35 -0.15
N GLN A 266 -3.62 21.98 -0.61
CA GLN A 266 -3.79 23.43 -0.58
C GLN A 266 -3.77 23.97 0.85
N GLU A 267 -4.52 23.34 1.76
CA GLU A 267 -4.58 23.70 3.19
C GLU A 267 -3.22 23.58 3.89
N SER A 268 -2.40 22.61 3.46
CA SER A 268 -1.07 22.37 4.01
C SER A 268 0.05 23.13 3.30
N GLY A 269 -0.26 23.96 2.29
CA GLY A 269 0.74 24.68 1.48
C GLY A 269 1.64 23.76 0.65
N ILE A 270 1.21 22.53 0.38
CA ILE A 270 1.92 21.58 -0.49
C ILE A 270 1.45 21.77 -1.93
N PRO A 271 2.34 21.72 -2.94
CA PRO A 271 1.93 21.76 -4.34
C PRO A 271 0.81 20.77 -4.65
N SER A 272 -0.22 21.25 -5.34
CA SER A 272 -1.38 20.50 -5.78
C SER A 272 -1.25 20.06 -7.24
N PHE A 273 -2.13 19.17 -7.68
CA PHE A 273 -2.22 18.76 -9.08
C PHE A 273 -2.78 19.91 -9.90
N ASP A 274 -2.18 20.16 -11.06
CA ASP A 274 -2.85 20.98 -12.07
C ASP A 274 -3.92 20.15 -12.81
N ALA A 275 -4.78 20.83 -13.58
CA ALA A 275 -5.87 20.16 -14.29
C ALA A 275 -5.38 19.10 -15.28
N ARG A 276 -4.25 19.32 -15.95
CA ARG A 276 -3.71 18.36 -16.94
C ARG A 276 -3.15 17.12 -16.26
N GLU A 277 -2.42 17.31 -15.16
CA GLU A 277 -1.90 16.19 -14.38
C GLU A 277 -3.04 15.37 -13.77
N ARG A 278 -4.09 16.02 -13.25
CA ARG A 278 -5.26 15.33 -12.71
C ARG A 278 -5.89 14.42 -13.75
N GLU A 279 -6.18 14.94 -14.95
CA GLU A 279 -6.78 14.12 -16.00
C GLU A 279 -5.86 12.96 -16.41
N ALA A 280 -4.55 13.20 -16.56
CA ALA A 280 -3.60 12.13 -16.86
C ALA A 280 -3.54 11.06 -15.75
N PHE A 281 -3.65 11.47 -14.47
CA PHE A 281 -3.70 10.56 -13.33
C PHE A 281 -4.98 9.72 -13.34
N PHE A 282 -6.12 10.33 -13.66
CA PHE A 282 -7.40 9.62 -13.82
C PHE A 282 -7.38 8.65 -14.99
N ASP A 283 -6.84 9.05 -16.14
CA ASP A 283 -6.70 8.21 -17.34
C ASP A 283 -5.80 6.99 -17.08
N MET A 284 -4.84 7.11 -16.16
CA MET A 284 -4.04 5.98 -15.70
C MET A 284 -4.81 5.09 -14.72
N LEU A 285 -5.44 5.65 -13.68
CA LEU A 285 -6.05 4.87 -12.60
C LEU A 285 -7.38 4.22 -12.98
N ARG A 286 -8.26 4.90 -13.72
CA ARG A 286 -9.60 4.37 -14.04
C ARG A 286 -9.55 2.98 -14.71
N PRO A 287 -8.69 2.72 -15.72
CA PRO A 287 -8.55 1.39 -16.29
C PRO A 287 -8.03 0.33 -15.30
N MET A 288 -7.17 0.72 -14.35
CA MET A 288 -6.67 -0.18 -13.29
C MET A 288 -7.79 -0.62 -12.34
N PHE A 289 -8.82 0.20 -12.18
CA PHE A 289 -10.04 -0.10 -11.43
C PHE A 289 -11.17 -0.73 -12.25
N SER A 290 -10.88 -1.26 -13.45
CA SER A 290 -11.88 -2.03 -14.19
C SER A 290 -12.36 -3.20 -13.34
N PHE A 291 -13.70 -3.34 -13.17
CA PHE A 291 -14.27 -4.43 -12.39
C PHE A 291 -13.83 -5.79 -12.91
N ARG A 292 -13.95 -5.98 -14.22
CA ARG A 292 -13.46 -7.16 -14.96
C ARG A 292 -11.93 -7.23 -14.91
N PRO A 293 -11.32 -8.25 -14.27
CA PRO A 293 -9.87 -8.36 -14.15
C PRO A 293 -9.14 -8.35 -15.51
N GLU A 294 -9.72 -8.97 -16.53
CA GLU A 294 -9.19 -9.04 -17.89
C GLU A 294 -9.12 -7.69 -18.63
N ASN A 295 -9.89 -6.70 -18.16
CA ASN A 295 -9.88 -5.35 -18.72
C ASN A 295 -8.84 -4.44 -18.05
N ARG A 296 -8.16 -4.90 -16.98
CA ARG A 296 -7.13 -4.12 -16.31
C ARG A 296 -5.82 -4.13 -17.12
N PRO A 297 -5.11 -2.99 -17.20
CA PRO A 297 -3.84 -2.92 -17.90
C PRO A 297 -2.76 -3.71 -17.17
N THR A 298 -1.76 -4.17 -17.92
CA THR A 298 -0.50 -4.66 -17.36
C THR A 298 0.34 -3.50 -16.83
N THR A 299 1.29 -3.78 -15.94
CA THR A 299 2.31 -2.83 -15.48
C THR A 299 3.07 -2.16 -16.63
N LYS A 300 3.39 -2.90 -17.70
CA LYS A 300 4.03 -2.35 -18.92
C LYS A 300 3.17 -1.30 -19.62
N GLN A 301 1.85 -1.46 -19.61
CA GLN A 301 0.91 -0.47 -20.16
C GLN A 301 0.79 0.73 -19.22
N ILE A 302 0.73 0.49 -17.90
CA ILE A 302 0.70 1.56 -16.89
C ILE A 302 1.96 2.44 -16.99
N LEU A 303 3.15 1.86 -17.10
CA LEU A 303 4.42 2.60 -17.28
C LEU A 303 4.44 3.49 -18.53
N LYS A 304 3.60 3.18 -19.54
CA LYS A 304 3.47 3.97 -20.78
C LYS A 304 2.41 5.06 -20.68
N SER A 305 1.64 5.12 -19.60
CA SER A 305 0.62 6.14 -19.39
C SER A 305 1.23 7.54 -19.42
N GLU A 306 0.41 8.53 -19.76
CA GLU A 306 0.87 9.91 -19.80
C GLU A 306 1.36 10.38 -18.43
N TRP A 307 0.61 10.06 -17.36
CA TRP A 307 0.98 10.42 -15.99
C TRP A 307 2.36 9.88 -15.59
N MET A 308 2.60 8.59 -15.90
CA MET A 308 3.89 7.96 -15.61
C MET A 308 5.04 8.62 -16.38
N ARG A 309 4.86 8.91 -17.67
CA ARG A 309 5.94 9.43 -18.52
C ARG A 309 6.26 10.90 -18.29
N LYS A 310 5.25 11.73 -18.01
CA LYS A 310 5.43 13.18 -17.90
C LYS A 310 5.61 13.69 -16.47
N TRP A 311 5.10 12.97 -15.46
CA TRP A 311 5.17 13.40 -14.06
C TRP A 311 5.88 12.40 -13.16
N ALA A 312 5.53 11.10 -13.18
CA ALA A 312 6.06 10.15 -12.20
C ALA A 312 7.54 9.76 -12.43
N LEU A 313 7.85 9.21 -13.60
CA LEU A 313 9.19 8.73 -13.95
C LEU A 313 10.25 9.85 -13.98
N PRO A 314 9.95 11.08 -14.45
CA PRO A 314 10.91 12.19 -14.36
C PRO A 314 11.35 12.49 -12.93
N GLU A 315 10.44 12.47 -11.94
CA GLU A 315 10.80 12.69 -10.53
C GLU A 315 11.66 11.55 -9.99
N TYR A 316 11.38 10.31 -10.38
CA TYR A 316 12.24 9.18 -10.02
C TYR A 316 13.63 9.27 -10.67
N GLY A 317 13.72 9.74 -11.92
CA GLY A 317 14.99 9.94 -12.63
C GLY A 317 15.95 10.87 -11.89
N LYS A 318 15.43 11.95 -11.29
CA LYS A 318 16.22 12.90 -10.49
C LYS A 318 16.92 12.25 -9.29
N ILE A 319 16.39 11.15 -8.75
CA ILE A 319 17.02 10.40 -7.65
C ILE A 319 18.22 9.62 -8.16
N GLN A 320 18.14 9.08 -9.38
CA GLN A 320 19.22 8.27 -9.97
C GLN A 320 20.41 9.13 -10.38
N ASP A 321 20.18 10.38 -10.81
CA ASP A 321 21.24 11.32 -11.21
C ASP A 321 22.06 11.87 -10.03
N VAL A 322 21.62 11.63 -8.79
CA VAL A 322 22.31 12.01 -7.54
C VAL A 322 23.09 10.80 -6.97
N VAL A 323 23.26 9.73 -7.74
CA VAL A 323 23.99 8.50 -7.32
C VAL A 323 25.42 8.51 -7.84
#